data_AF-A0A958IE14-F1
#
_entry.id   AF-A0A958IE14-F1
#
_cell.length_a   1.000
_cell.length_b   1.000
_cell.length_c   1.000
_cell.angle_alpha   90.00
_cell.angle_beta   90.00
_cell.angle_gamma   90.00
#
_symmetry.space_group_name_H-M   'P 1'
#
loop_
_entity.id
_entity.type
_entity.pdbx_description
1 polymer ?
#
loop_
_entity_poly.entity_id
_entity_poly.type
_entity_poly.pdbx_seq_one_letter_code
_entity_poly.pdbx_strand_id
1 'polypeptide(L)'
;METKKPGIAIWILVLLNLITVSLIYSVWQEKREIEWLIVCFSVLAIVHFYLYKQYQFTTREIVIAALISKLPLIFSTVFLSDDVFRYLWDGFVISNGINPYLYPPNAAELKLLADQFPMSGLINHPQVTTVYPPLSELIFFISIFFATSIVPLKLILALFDFATLFLLIRLAKTGNIRQRVLFAYALHPLILFEVYSSAHIDMIYVFFIVTCYYFYLNKEKSKTILANLLAALVRPVAPVILILTKRYRISGLLLLLPMLLFTSLLSSIDASGMTAYNQSWYFNNPLHDLLRELLMSSYNDIDHWFGFTPFIKQCVLIISLVCFAFLYDFKKESFSYTILWTSVFLLASSTTLHPWYLLILIPFAAIRENDAILVLCYSIFFSYFVLIDYFAGNGWSLDWWVYLFEYLPFLAVLIFKGIQRKTIQSKLIDN
;
A
#
# COMPACT_ATOMS: atom_id res chain seq x y z
N MET A 1 21.54 5.80 -24.56
CA MET A 1 20.46 5.03 -25.20
C MET A 1 19.43 6.02 -25.70
N GLU A 2 19.31 6.19 -27.01
CA GLU A 2 18.27 6.99 -27.63
C GLU A 2 16.90 6.34 -27.35
N THR A 3 16.01 7.09 -26.70
CA THR A 3 14.66 6.61 -26.39
C THR A 3 13.83 6.55 -27.67
N LYS A 4 13.31 5.37 -28.01
CA LYS A 4 12.51 5.12 -29.22
C LYS A 4 11.18 5.89 -29.16
N LYS A 5 10.65 6.33 -30.32
CA LYS A 5 9.33 7.00 -30.40
C LYS A 5 8.20 6.02 -30.01
N PRO A 6 7.13 6.48 -29.33
CA PRO A 6 6.37 5.63 -28.40
C PRO A 6 5.02 5.13 -28.95
N GLY A 7 4.63 5.53 -30.17
CA GLY A 7 3.21 5.68 -30.55
C GLY A 7 2.30 4.48 -30.34
N ILE A 8 2.78 3.24 -30.51
CA ILE A 8 1.97 2.02 -30.34
C ILE A 8 2.23 1.32 -28.99
N ALA A 9 3.40 1.52 -28.38
CA ALA A 9 3.87 0.70 -27.27
C ALA A 9 3.00 0.86 -26.00
N ILE A 10 2.55 2.08 -25.68
CA ILE A 10 1.66 2.32 -24.54
C ILE A 10 0.29 1.66 -24.74
N TRP A 11 -0.20 1.59 -25.97
CA TRP A 11 -1.51 1.01 -26.28
C TRP A 11 -1.51 -0.51 -26.20
N ILE A 12 -0.36 -1.16 -26.42
CA ILE A 12 -0.20 -2.59 -26.14
C ILE A 12 -0.46 -2.86 -24.65
N LEU A 13 0.11 -2.05 -23.75
CA LEU A 13 -0.13 -2.19 -22.32
C LEU A 13 -1.60 -1.94 -21.95
N VAL A 14 -2.24 -0.93 -22.55
CA VAL A 14 -3.67 -0.67 -22.36
C VAL A 14 -4.51 -1.86 -22.82
N LEU A 15 -4.22 -2.44 -23.98
CA LEU A 15 -4.93 -3.62 -24.48
C LEU A 15 -4.76 -4.82 -23.54
N LEU A 16 -3.54 -5.09 -23.08
CA LEU A 16 -3.28 -6.15 -22.10
C LEU A 16 -4.07 -5.91 -20.80
N ASN A 17 -4.14 -4.67 -20.31
CA ASN A 17 -4.95 -4.34 -19.14
C ASN A 17 -6.43 -4.69 -19.36
N LEU A 18 -7.00 -4.28 -20.51
CA LEU A 18 -8.40 -4.55 -20.83
C LEU A 18 -8.69 -6.06 -20.95
N ILE A 19 -7.75 -6.83 -21.51
CA ILE A 19 -7.85 -8.29 -21.54
C ILE A 19 -7.85 -8.85 -20.11
N THR A 20 -6.93 -8.41 -19.25
CA THR A 20 -6.91 -8.88 -17.85
C THR A 20 -8.18 -8.52 -17.09
N VAL A 21 -8.76 -7.32 -17.31
CA VAL A 21 -10.04 -6.94 -16.71
C VAL A 21 -11.17 -7.87 -17.16
N SER A 22 -11.21 -8.24 -18.44
CA SER A 22 -12.21 -9.19 -18.94
C SER A 22 -12.07 -10.57 -18.31
N LEU A 23 -10.84 -11.01 -18.03
CA LEU A 23 -10.56 -12.26 -17.34
C LEU A 23 -10.95 -12.21 -15.86
N ILE A 24 -10.74 -11.09 -15.15
CA ILE A 24 -11.23 -10.95 -13.76
C ILE A 24 -12.74 -11.23 -13.69
N TYR A 25 -13.49 -10.76 -14.69
CA TYR A 25 -14.94 -10.98 -14.75
C TYR A 25 -15.29 -12.46 -14.95
N SER A 26 -14.52 -13.22 -15.74
CA SER A 26 -14.72 -14.66 -15.90
C SER A 26 -14.28 -15.45 -14.67
N VAL A 27 -13.10 -15.14 -14.13
CA VAL A 27 -12.49 -15.79 -12.95
C VAL A 27 -13.39 -15.69 -11.72
N TRP A 28 -14.05 -14.53 -11.52
CA TRP A 28 -14.94 -14.31 -10.36
C TRP A 28 -16.11 -15.31 -10.31
N GLN A 29 -16.60 -15.76 -11.46
CA GLN A 29 -17.73 -16.70 -11.53
C GLN A 29 -17.31 -18.12 -11.13
N GLU A 30 -16.07 -18.52 -11.42
CA GLU A 30 -15.64 -19.91 -11.31
C GLU A 30 -14.70 -20.21 -10.12
N LYS A 31 -14.17 -19.17 -9.44
CA LYS A 31 -13.27 -19.27 -8.26
C LYS A 31 -12.06 -20.22 -8.41
N ARG A 32 -11.72 -20.62 -9.64
CA ARG A 32 -10.72 -21.66 -9.97
C ARG A 32 -9.60 -21.17 -10.89
N GLU A 33 -9.43 -19.85 -11.03
CA GLU A 33 -8.52 -19.27 -12.03
C GLU A 33 -7.58 -18.19 -11.45
N ILE A 34 -7.25 -18.25 -10.15
CA ILE A 34 -6.31 -17.30 -9.52
C ILE A 34 -4.94 -17.36 -10.20
N GLU A 35 -4.51 -18.55 -10.62
CA GLU A 35 -3.25 -18.77 -11.33
C GLU A 35 -3.21 -17.96 -12.63
N TRP A 36 -4.32 -17.93 -13.39
CA TRP A 36 -4.41 -17.14 -14.61
C TRP A 36 -4.33 -15.64 -14.34
N LEU A 37 -4.96 -15.17 -13.26
CA LEU A 37 -4.84 -13.78 -12.84
C LEU A 37 -3.38 -13.41 -12.52
N ILE A 38 -2.66 -14.27 -11.80
CA ILE A 38 -1.24 -14.07 -11.47
C ILE A 38 -0.38 -14.08 -12.73
N VAL A 39 -0.65 -14.96 -13.70
CA VAL A 39 0.03 -14.99 -15.00
C VAL A 39 -0.21 -13.68 -15.76
N CYS A 40 -1.46 -13.25 -15.88
CA CYS A 40 -1.81 -11.99 -16.56
C CYS A 40 -1.17 -10.78 -15.89
N PHE A 41 -1.18 -10.72 -14.56
CA PHE A 41 -0.50 -9.67 -13.81
C PHE A 41 1.02 -9.71 -14.05
N SER A 42 1.64 -10.88 -14.07
CA SER A 42 3.07 -11.05 -14.34
C SER A 42 3.46 -10.55 -15.73
N VAL A 43 2.64 -10.86 -16.75
CA VAL A 43 2.83 -10.32 -18.10
C VAL A 43 2.71 -8.79 -18.10
N LEU A 44 1.69 -8.24 -17.43
CA LEU A 44 1.52 -6.78 -17.30
C LEU A 44 2.70 -6.12 -16.60
N ALA A 45 3.21 -6.72 -15.53
CA ALA A 45 4.37 -6.23 -14.78
C ALA A 45 5.64 -6.22 -15.64
N ILE A 46 5.92 -7.31 -16.36
CA ILE A 46 7.10 -7.41 -17.25
C ILE A 46 7.00 -6.39 -18.38
N VAL A 47 5.84 -6.28 -19.04
CA VAL A 47 5.62 -5.34 -20.14
C VAL A 47 5.71 -3.91 -19.63
N HIS A 48 5.06 -3.57 -18.51
CA HIS A 48 5.13 -2.24 -17.92
C HIS A 48 6.56 -1.86 -17.55
N PHE A 49 7.30 -2.74 -16.85
CA PHE A 49 8.68 -2.47 -16.47
C PHE A 49 9.58 -2.31 -17.71
N TYR A 50 9.43 -3.15 -18.72
CA TYR A 50 10.14 -3.01 -19.99
C TYR A 50 9.86 -1.64 -20.63
N LEU A 51 8.58 -1.25 -20.75
CA LEU A 51 8.20 0.04 -21.33
C LEU A 51 8.75 1.23 -20.51
N TYR A 52 8.72 1.13 -19.18
CA TYR A 52 9.29 2.12 -18.27
C TYR A 52 10.79 2.35 -18.52
N LYS A 53 11.56 1.30 -18.83
CA LYS A 53 12.99 1.42 -19.11
C LYS A 53 13.31 1.93 -20.51
N GLN A 54 12.47 1.60 -21.50
CA GLN A 54 12.81 1.80 -22.91
C GLN A 54 12.22 3.08 -23.53
N TYR A 55 11.07 3.54 -23.06
CA TYR A 55 10.30 4.61 -23.70
C TYR A 55 10.10 5.82 -22.78
N GLN A 56 9.91 6.98 -23.40
CA GLN A 56 9.42 8.20 -22.74
C GLN A 56 8.10 8.58 -23.39
N PHE A 57 7.03 8.55 -22.62
CA PHE A 57 5.70 8.92 -23.09
C PHE A 57 5.36 10.37 -22.71
N THR A 58 4.60 11.03 -23.56
CA THR A 58 4.08 12.37 -23.29
C THR A 58 3.05 12.31 -22.15
N THR A 59 2.87 13.42 -21.43
CA THR A 59 1.86 13.50 -20.35
C THR A 59 0.47 13.19 -20.88
N ARG A 60 0.16 13.61 -22.11
CA ARG A 60 -1.13 13.36 -22.75
C ARG A 60 -1.36 11.86 -22.97
N GLU A 61 -0.39 11.15 -23.55
CA GLU A 61 -0.48 9.70 -23.76
C GLU A 61 -0.69 8.97 -22.43
N ILE A 62 0.07 9.32 -21.39
CA ILE A 62 -0.02 8.69 -20.07
C ILE A 62 -1.40 8.91 -19.45
N VAL A 63 -1.92 10.13 -19.47
CA VAL A 63 -3.23 10.44 -18.88
C VAL A 63 -4.36 9.73 -19.61
N ILE A 64 -4.35 9.71 -20.95
CA ILE A 64 -5.39 9.02 -21.72
C ILE A 64 -5.31 7.51 -21.52
N ALA A 65 -4.10 6.93 -21.57
CA ALA A 65 -3.90 5.50 -21.34
C ALA A 65 -4.32 5.07 -19.93
N ALA A 66 -4.01 5.90 -18.91
CA ALA A 66 -4.43 5.66 -17.53
C ALA A 66 -5.96 5.71 -17.42
N LEU A 67 -6.62 6.72 -18.00
CA LEU A 67 -8.08 6.83 -17.99
C LEU A 67 -8.75 5.59 -18.60
N ILE A 68 -8.29 5.15 -19.78
CA ILE A 68 -8.86 3.97 -20.47
C ILE A 68 -8.61 2.70 -19.67
N SER A 69 -7.43 2.53 -19.07
CA SER A 69 -7.11 1.33 -18.28
C SER A 69 -7.90 1.26 -16.97
N LYS A 70 -8.19 2.41 -16.35
CA LYS A 70 -8.78 2.51 -15.00
C LYS A 70 -10.30 2.51 -14.99
N LEU A 71 -10.93 3.11 -16.00
CA LEU A 71 -12.39 3.30 -16.02
C LEU A 71 -13.18 1.98 -15.93
N PRO A 72 -12.83 0.90 -16.66
CA PRO A 72 -13.56 -0.38 -16.55
C PRO A 72 -13.48 -0.99 -15.15
N LEU A 73 -12.35 -0.84 -14.46
CA LEU A 73 -12.13 -1.40 -13.12
C LEU A 73 -13.00 -0.75 -12.05
N ILE A 74 -13.43 0.51 -12.24
CA ILE A 74 -14.37 1.17 -11.31
C ILE A 74 -15.68 0.40 -11.20
N PHE A 75 -16.13 -0.22 -12.30
CA PHE A 75 -17.38 -0.98 -12.36
C PHE A 75 -17.16 -2.49 -12.23
N SER A 76 -15.92 -2.94 -12.02
CA SER A 76 -15.60 -4.34 -11.81
C SER A 76 -16.03 -4.83 -10.43
N THR A 77 -16.28 -6.14 -10.32
CA THR A 77 -16.43 -6.82 -9.04
C THR A 77 -15.12 -6.80 -8.26
N VAL A 78 -15.23 -6.98 -6.95
CA VAL A 78 -14.08 -7.06 -6.06
C VAL A 78 -13.67 -8.52 -5.96
N PHE A 79 -12.37 -8.80 -6.16
CA PHE A 79 -11.86 -10.17 -6.26
C PHE A 79 -10.70 -10.45 -5.30
N LEU A 80 -9.76 -9.52 -5.16
CA LEU A 80 -8.50 -9.78 -4.46
C LEU A 80 -8.57 -9.58 -2.93
N SER A 81 -9.54 -8.82 -2.43
CA SER A 81 -9.69 -8.51 -1.01
C SER A 81 -11.16 -8.24 -0.67
N ASP A 82 -11.58 -8.55 0.55
CA ASP A 82 -12.92 -8.29 1.08
C ASP A 82 -12.99 -7.07 2.01
N ASP A 83 -11.87 -6.37 2.24
CA ASP A 83 -11.80 -5.17 3.12
C ASP A 83 -12.80 -4.08 2.74
N VAL A 84 -13.13 -3.99 1.45
CA VAL A 84 -14.09 -2.99 0.94
C VAL A 84 -15.46 -3.09 1.60
N PHE A 85 -15.90 -4.30 1.95
CA PHE A 85 -17.19 -4.50 2.59
C PHE A 85 -17.18 -3.98 4.03
N ARG A 86 -16.02 -4.05 4.69
CA ARG A 86 -15.81 -3.43 6.00
C ARG A 86 -15.86 -1.91 5.92
N TYR A 87 -15.19 -1.31 4.93
CA TYR A 87 -15.26 0.14 4.69
C TYR A 87 -16.71 0.60 4.54
N LEU A 88 -17.47 -0.07 3.68
CA LEU A 88 -18.87 0.29 3.42
C LEU A 88 -19.75 0.08 4.64
N TRP A 89 -19.52 -0.98 5.41
CA TRP A 89 -20.24 -1.23 6.67
C TRP A 89 -20.00 -0.12 7.68
N ASP A 90 -18.75 0.24 7.97
CA ASP A 90 -18.42 1.27 8.96
C ASP A 90 -19.02 2.63 8.55
N GLY A 91 -18.97 2.97 7.26
CA GLY A 91 -19.66 4.14 6.71
C GLY A 91 -21.18 4.10 6.89
N PHE A 92 -21.79 2.91 6.76
CA PHE A 92 -23.22 2.71 6.94
C PHE A 92 -23.64 2.85 8.41
N VAL A 93 -22.83 2.33 9.34
CA VAL A 93 -22.99 2.52 10.78
C VAL A 93 -22.95 4.00 11.15
N ILE A 94 -21.96 4.76 10.64
CA ILE A 94 -21.87 6.21 10.85
C ILE A 94 -23.08 6.93 10.28
N SER A 95 -23.56 6.54 9.09
CA SER A 95 -24.72 7.17 8.45
C SER A 95 -26.02 7.02 9.26
N ASN A 96 -26.07 6.05 10.17
CA ASN A 96 -27.18 5.83 11.09
C ASN A 96 -26.92 6.43 12.50
N GLY A 97 -25.92 7.30 12.64
CA GLY A 97 -25.61 8.01 13.87
C GLY A 97 -24.93 7.16 14.94
N ILE A 98 -24.42 5.99 14.57
CA ILE A 98 -23.75 5.06 15.48
C ILE A 98 -22.24 5.20 15.35
N ASN A 99 -21.52 5.15 16.46
CA ASN A 99 -20.07 5.19 16.49
C ASN A 99 -19.49 3.79 16.17
N PRO A 100 -18.73 3.60 15.06
CA PRO A 100 -18.22 2.29 14.64
C PRO A 100 -17.11 1.73 15.54
N TYR A 101 -16.55 2.54 16.43
CA TYR A 101 -15.55 2.10 17.42
C TYR A 101 -16.17 1.41 18.64
N LEU A 102 -17.50 1.42 18.80
CA LEU A 102 -18.18 0.87 19.98
C LEU A 102 -18.62 -0.59 19.82
N TYR A 103 -19.05 -0.99 18.62
CA TYR A 103 -19.70 -2.28 18.39
C TYR A 103 -19.11 -2.97 17.15
N PRO A 104 -18.72 -4.26 17.24
CA PRO A 104 -18.35 -5.03 16.06
C PRO A 104 -19.57 -5.30 15.16
N PRO A 105 -19.39 -5.57 13.86
CA PRO A 105 -20.49 -5.82 12.92
C PRO A 105 -21.51 -6.88 13.34
N ASN A 106 -21.08 -7.93 14.05
CA ASN A 106 -21.94 -9.01 14.54
C ASN A 106 -22.56 -8.76 15.93
N ALA A 107 -22.38 -7.56 16.50
CA ALA A 107 -22.96 -7.21 17.80
C ALA A 107 -24.49 -7.27 17.76
N ALA A 108 -25.09 -7.67 18.88
CA ALA A 108 -26.55 -7.78 19.00
C ALA A 108 -27.24 -6.41 18.76
N GLU A 109 -26.58 -5.33 19.18
CA GLU A 109 -26.98 -3.94 19.01
C GLU A 109 -27.09 -3.52 17.54
N LEU A 110 -26.28 -4.12 16.66
CA LEU A 110 -26.25 -3.79 15.24
C LEU A 110 -27.06 -4.76 14.37
N LYS A 111 -27.69 -5.79 14.95
CA LYS A 111 -28.41 -6.82 14.18
C LYS A 111 -29.46 -6.25 13.22
N LEU A 112 -30.33 -5.38 13.71
CA LEU A 112 -31.37 -4.75 12.88
C LEU A 112 -30.80 -3.88 11.76
N LEU A 113 -29.61 -3.30 11.98
CA LEU A 113 -28.92 -2.50 10.99
C LEU A 113 -28.22 -3.38 9.94
N ALA A 114 -27.63 -4.50 10.39
CA ALA A 114 -27.01 -5.49 9.52
C ALA A 114 -28.03 -6.13 8.56
N ASP A 115 -29.26 -6.37 9.02
CA ASP A 115 -30.36 -6.86 8.18
C ASP A 115 -30.75 -5.88 7.06
N GLN A 116 -30.47 -4.58 7.22
CA GLN A 116 -30.74 -3.54 6.23
C GLN A 116 -29.58 -3.29 5.26
N PHE A 117 -28.39 -3.81 5.57
CA PHE A 117 -27.19 -3.62 4.76
C PHE A 117 -27.07 -4.73 3.71
N PRO A 118 -27.16 -4.43 2.39
CA PRO A 118 -27.23 -5.46 1.34
C PRO A 118 -26.01 -6.39 1.24
N MET A 119 -24.88 -5.95 1.79
CA MET A 119 -23.58 -6.65 1.72
C MET A 119 -23.15 -7.21 3.08
N SER A 120 -24.06 -7.35 4.04
CA SER A 120 -23.74 -7.79 5.41
C SER A 120 -23.04 -9.15 5.48
N GLY A 121 -23.45 -10.09 4.62
CA GLY A 121 -22.81 -11.41 4.51
C GLY A 121 -21.39 -11.42 3.91
N LEU A 122 -20.89 -10.27 3.46
CA LEU A 122 -19.56 -10.12 2.85
C LEU A 122 -18.57 -9.38 3.77
N ILE A 123 -19.02 -8.90 4.94
CA ILE A 123 -18.18 -8.15 5.87
C ILE A 123 -17.11 -9.08 6.44
N ASN A 124 -15.84 -8.72 6.24
CA ASN A 124 -14.73 -9.45 6.84
C ASN A 124 -14.57 -9.11 8.33
N HIS A 125 -14.02 -10.07 9.09
CA HIS A 125 -13.81 -9.97 10.53
C HIS A 125 -15.00 -9.35 11.30
N PRO A 126 -16.22 -9.91 11.19
CA PRO A 126 -17.42 -9.29 11.76
C PRO A 126 -17.43 -9.23 13.29
N GLN A 127 -16.48 -9.91 13.95
CA GLN A 127 -16.30 -9.95 15.39
C GLN A 127 -15.42 -8.82 15.96
N VAL A 128 -14.79 -7.99 15.12
CA VAL A 128 -13.90 -6.92 15.59
C VAL A 128 -14.48 -5.53 15.36
N THR A 129 -14.21 -4.60 16.28
CA THR A 129 -14.50 -3.17 16.10
C THR A 129 -13.56 -2.54 15.06
N THR A 130 -13.92 -1.36 14.54
CA THR A 130 -13.11 -0.71 13.50
C THR A 130 -11.73 -0.33 14.04
N VAL A 131 -10.72 -0.55 13.19
CA VAL A 131 -9.33 -0.15 13.42
C VAL A 131 -8.92 1.03 12.53
N TYR A 132 -9.83 1.50 11.66
CA TYR A 132 -9.54 2.57 10.72
C TYR A 132 -9.53 3.93 11.43
N PRO A 133 -8.59 4.83 11.12
CA PRO A 133 -8.58 6.14 11.79
C PRO A 133 -9.62 7.11 11.21
N PRO A 134 -9.85 8.27 11.85
CA PRO A 134 -11.04 9.08 11.61
C PRO A 134 -11.21 9.63 10.19
N LEU A 135 -10.12 9.88 9.45
CA LEU A 135 -10.26 10.37 8.07
C LEU A 135 -10.67 9.23 7.12
N SER A 136 -10.26 7.99 7.38
CA SER A 136 -10.74 6.82 6.65
C SER A 136 -12.25 6.64 6.87
N GLU A 137 -12.69 6.69 8.13
CA GLU A 137 -14.11 6.62 8.51
C GLU A 137 -14.96 7.71 7.86
N LEU A 138 -14.45 8.95 7.81
CA LEU A 138 -15.12 10.05 7.12
C LEU A 138 -15.31 9.75 5.62
N ILE A 139 -14.32 9.15 4.97
CA ILE A 139 -14.40 8.77 3.55
C ILE A 139 -15.41 7.64 3.34
N PHE A 140 -15.48 6.69 4.26
CA PHE A 140 -16.47 5.61 4.23
C PHE A 140 -17.88 6.16 4.33
N PHE A 141 -18.13 7.04 5.30
CA PHE A 141 -19.39 7.76 5.45
C PHE A 141 -19.77 8.55 4.20
N ILE A 142 -18.83 9.33 3.63
CA ILE A 142 -19.08 10.09 2.39
C ILE A 142 -19.44 9.15 1.24
N SER A 143 -18.79 7.97 1.13
CA SER A 143 -19.10 7.01 0.07
C SER A 143 -20.53 6.47 0.16
N ILE A 144 -20.98 6.14 1.37
CA ILE A 144 -22.32 5.62 1.63
C ILE A 144 -23.41 6.67 1.41
N PHE A 145 -23.11 7.95 1.68
CA PHE A 145 -24.03 9.06 1.41
C PHE A 145 -24.50 9.11 -0.05
N PHE A 146 -23.65 8.72 -1.01
CA PHE A 146 -24.02 8.69 -2.43
C PHE A 146 -24.80 7.43 -2.82
N ALA A 147 -24.35 6.26 -2.36
CA ALA A 147 -25.05 5.00 -2.54
C ALA A 147 -24.45 3.92 -1.63
N THR A 148 -25.27 2.99 -1.15
CA THR A 148 -24.84 1.76 -0.46
C THR A 148 -24.29 0.75 -1.47
N SER A 149 -23.18 1.09 -2.12
CA SER A 149 -22.50 0.26 -3.12
C SER A 149 -21.00 0.58 -3.14
N ILE A 150 -20.21 -0.25 -3.82
CA ILE A 150 -18.75 -0.08 -3.91
C ILE A 150 -18.35 1.08 -4.84
N VAL A 151 -19.20 1.44 -5.81
CA VAL A 151 -18.85 2.39 -6.89
C VAL A 151 -18.49 3.79 -6.37
N PRO A 152 -19.25 4.43 -5.45
CA PRO A 152 -18.87 5.72 -4.88
C PRO A 152 -17.49 5.72 -4.23
N LEU A 153 -17.15 4.67 -3.48
CA LEU A 153 -15.83 4.56 -2.85
C LEU A 153 -14.73 4.46 -3.91
N LYS A 154 -14.90 3.62 -4.94
CA LYS A 154 -13.97 3.53 -6.07
C LYS A 154 -13.79 4.87 -6.80
N LEU A 155 -14.85 5.64 -6.97
CA LEU A 155 -14.79 6.98 -7.58
C LEU A 155 -14.02 7.99 -6.69
N ILE A 156 -14.22 7.95 -5.38
CA ILE A 156 -13.47 8.80 -4.43
C ILE A 156 -11.98 8.44 -4.48
N LEU A 157 -11.64 7.15 -4.47
CA LEU A 157 -10.24 6.70 -4.57
C LEU A 157 -9.60 7.06 -5.92
N ALA A 158 -10.37 6.97 -7.01
CA ALA A 158 -9.95 7.43 -8.32
C ALA A 158 -9.63 8.95 -8.32
N LEU A 159 -10.44 9.76 -7.63
CA LEU A 159 -10.16 11.19 -7.47
C LEU A 159 -8.82 11.43 -6.78
N PHE A 160 -8.51 10.71 -5.69
CA PHE A 160 -7.23 10.81 -4.99
C PHE A 160 -6.04 10.34 -5.84
N ASP A 161 -6.21 9.27 -6.63
CA ASP A 161 -5.20 8.80 -7.58
C ASP A 161 -4.91 9.81 -8.69
N PHE A 162 -5.94 10.37 -9.34
CA PHE A 162 -5.76 11.39 -10.37
C PHE A 162 -5.24 12.72 -9.80
N ALA A 163 -5.61 13.09 -8.57
CA ALA A 163 -5.02 14.24 -7.88
C ALA A 163 -3.53 14.00 -7.58
N THR A 164 -3.13 12.78 -7.23
CA THR A 164 -1.73 12.39 -7.07
C THR A 164 -0.98 12.51 -8.39
N LEU A 165 -1.52 11.98 -9.49
CA LEU A 165 -0.94 12.12 -10.82
C LEU A 165 -0.79 13.59 -11.23
N PHE A 166 -1.79 14.43 -10.93
CA PHE A 166 -1.73 15.86 -11.19
C PHE A 166 -0.57 16.54 -10.46
N LEU A 167 -0.33 16.21 -9.18
CA LEU A 167 0.81 16.72 -8.42
C LEU A 167 2.14 16.24 -9.01
N LEU A 168 2.23 14.98 -9.41
CA LEU A 168 3.42 14.47 -10.10
C LEU A 168 3.66 15.20 -11.44
N ILE A 169 2.62 15.50 -12.21
CA ILE A 169 2.72 16.30 -13.44
C ILE A 169 3.26 17.70 -13.14
N ARG A 170 2.78 18.34 -12.06
CA ARG A 170 3.30 19.66 -11.62
C ARG A 170 4.78 19.58 -11.29
N LEU A 171 5.20 18.56 -10.54
CA LEU A 171 6.61 18.32 -10.19
C LEU A 171 7.48 18.03 -11.42
N ALA A 172 6.95 17.31 -12.41
CA ALA A 172 7.67 17.03 -13.66
C ALA A 172 7.88 18.31 -14.47
N LYS A 173 6.85 19.18 -14.55
CA LYS A 173 6.93 20.47 -15.24
C LYS A 173 7.94 21.44 -14.61
N THR A 174 8.13 21.39 -13.30
CA THR A 174 9.13 22.22 -12.61
C THR A 174 10.53 21.59 -12.60
N GLY A 175 10.71 20.43 -13.26
CA GLY A 175 12.00 19.72 -13.30
C GLY A 175 12.38 19.01 -12.00
N ASN A 176 11.50 18.96 -11.00
CA ASN A 176 11.76 18.30 -9.72
C ASN A 176 11.78 16.77 -9.84
N ILE A 177 11.03 16.22 -10.81
CA ILE A 177 11.01 14.78 -11.11
C ILE A 177 11.09 14.56 -12.62
N ARG A 178 11.51 13.35 -13.04
CA ARG A 178 11.61 12.99 -14.46
C ARG A 178 10.23 12.60 -15.02
N GLN A 179 9.98 12.92 -16.28
CA GLN A 179 8.73 12.59 -17.00
C GLN A 179 8.35 11.10 -16.88
N ARG A 180 9.34 10.19 -16.94
CA ARG A 180 9.13 8.74 -16.79
C ARG A 180 8.42 8.31 -15.50
N VAL A 181 8.50 9.11 -14.43
CA VAL A 181 7.84 8.84 -13.15
C VAL A 181 6.33 8.80 -13.34
N LEU A 182 5.79 9.64 -14.24
CA LEU A 182 4.36 9.68 -14.53
C LEU A 182 3.87 8.34 -15.09
N PHE A 183 4.63 7.73 -16.01
CA PHE A 183 4.30 6.42 -16.58
C PHE A 183 4.45 5.31 -15.54
N ALA A 184 5.56 5.33 -14.79
CA ALA A 184 5.84 4.35 -13.75
C ALA A 184 4.72 4.26 -12.70
N TYR A 185 4.15 5.40 -12.33
CA TYR A 185 3.04 5.50 -11.38
C TYR A 185 1.68 5.23 -12.02
N ALA A 186 1.31 5.98 -13.07
CA ALA A 186 -0.09 6.06 -13.52
C ALA A 186 -0.62 4.76 -14.12
N LEU A 187 0.26 3.93 -14.67
CA LEU A 187 -0.07 2.65 -15.30
C LEU A 187 0.51 1.45 -14.56
N HIS A 188 1.03 1.64 -13.34
CA HIS A 188 1.54 0.53 -12.55
C HIS A 188 0.42 -0.50 -12.31
N PRO A 189 0.60 -1.80 -12.63
CA PRO A 189 -0.43 -2.81 -12.45
C PRO A 189 -0.99 -2.81 -11.02
N LEU A 190 -0.13 -2.77 -10.00
CA LEU A 190 -0.56 -2.69 -8.60
C LEU A 190 -1.53 -1.51 -8.30
N ILE A 191 -1.35 -0.34 -8.92
CA ILE A 191 -2.30 0.78 -8.76
C ILE A 191 -3.65 0.42 -9.38
N LEU A 192 -3.66 -0.23 -10.55
CA LEU A 192 -4.89 -0.65 -11.22
C LEU A 192 -5.68 -1.64 -10.36
N PHE A 193 -5.03 -2.71 -9.89
CA PHE A 193 -5.73 -3.76 -9.16
C PHE A 193 -6.10 -3.32 -7.74
N GLU A 194 -5.17 -2.76 -6.96
CA GLU A 194 -5.43 -2.47 -5.56
C GLU A 194 -6.36 -1.26 -5.35
N VAL A 195 -6.23 -0.23 -6.18
CA VAL A 195 -7.04 0.99 -6.02
C VAL A 195 -8.38 0.86 -6.72
N TYR A 196 -8.40 0.36 -7.97
CA TYR A 196 -9.62 0.37 -8.78
C TYR A 196 -10.40 -0.94 -8.69
N SER A 197 -9.74 -2.10 -8.62
CA SER A 197 -10.44 -3.39 -8.44
C SER A 197 -10.85 -3.58 -6.98
N SER A 198 -9.89 -3.48 -6.05
CA SER A 198 -10.07 -3.82 -4.63
C SER A 198 -10.49 -2.65 -3.75
N ALA A 199 -10.44 -1.41 -4.25
CA ALA A 199 -10.81 -0.20 -3.49
C ALA A 199 -10.03 -0.01 -2.17
N HIS A 200 -8.72 -0.32 -2.17
CA HIS A 200 -7.89 -0.08 -1.00
C HIS A 200 -7.68 1.42 -0.74
N ILE A 201 -7.93 1.80 0.51
CA ILE A 201 -7.94 3.18 1.00
C ILE A 201 -6.55 3.82 1.04
N ASP A 202 -5.51 2.99 0.94
CA ASP A 202 -4.10 3.38 0.98
C ASP A 202 -3.74 4.43 -0.07
N MET A 203 -4.51 4.51 -1.17
CA MET A 203 -4.37 5.59 -2.15
C MET A 203 -4.53 6.98 -1.51
N ILE A 204 -5.39 7.14 -0.51
CA ILE A 204 -5.57 8.43 0.18
C ILE A 204 -4.30 8.81 0.94
N TYR A 205 -3.66 7.83 1.59
CA TYR A 205 -2.37 8.02 2.23
C TYR A 205 -1.28 8.41 1.21
N VAL A 206 -1.22 7.72 0.07
CA VAL A 206 -0.27 8.04 -1.01
C VAL A 206 -0.46 9.47 -1.49
N PHE A 207 -1.70 9.91 -1.72
CA PHE A 207 -2.00 11.29 -2.11
C PHE A 207 -1.47 12.31 -1.11
N PHE A 208 -1.73 12.12 0.19
CA PHE A 208 -1.30 13.07 1.20
C PHE A 208 0.22 13.09 1.40
N ILE A 209 0.92 11.95 1.22
CA ILE A 209 2.39 11.94 1.25
C ILE A 209 2.99 12.61 0.00
N VAL A 210 2.42 12.42 -1.19
CA VAL A 210 2.85 13.16 -2.40
C VAL A 210 2.56 14.66 -2.27
N THR A 211 1.45 15.03 -1.65
CA THR A 211 1.11 16.43 -1.31
C THR A 211 2.12 17.02 -0.31
N CYS A 212 2.50 16.25 0.71
CA CYS A 212 3.54 16.61 1.67
C CYS A 212 4.89 16.84 0.95
N TYR A 213 5.26 15.95 0.02
CA TYR A 213 6.46 16.10 -0.80
C TYR A 213 6.42 17.34 -1.70
N TYR A 214 5.27 17.61 -2.34
CA TYR A 214 5.08 18.80 -3.18
C TYR A 214 5.30 20.10 -2.40
N PHE A 215 4.65 20.25 -1.24
CA PHE A 215 4.80 21.46 -0.41
C PHE A 215 6.17 21.57 0.25
N TYR A 216 6.82 20.45 0.58
CA TYR A 216 8.19 20.44 1.07
C TYR A 216 9.13 21.10 0.06
N LEU A 217 9.04 20.70 -1.21
CA LEU A 217 9.88 21.24 -2.29
C LEU A 217 9.63 22.73 -2.52
N ASN A 218 8.38 23.17 -2.39
CA ASN A 218 8.01 24.59 -2.47
C ASN A 218 8.35 25.39 -1.20
N LYS A 219 8.97 24.76 -0.19
CA LYS A 219 9.34 25.37 1.10
C LYS A 219 8.13 25.85 1.93
N GLU A 220 6.94 25.33 1.68
CA GLU A 220 5.69 25.70 2.36
C GLU A 220 5.50 24.84 3.63
N LYS A 221 6.15 25.26 4.73
CA LYS A 221 6.19 24.50 6.00
C LYS A 221 4.82 24.09 6.52
N SER A 222 3.88 25.03 6.67
CA SER A 222 2.57 24.76 7.28
C SER A 222 1.77 23.74 6.46
N LYS A 223 1.80 23.86 5.13
CA LYS A 223 1.10 22.93 4.22
C LYS A 223 1.76 21.55 4.20
N THR A 224 3.09 21.49 4.34
CA THR A 224 3.84 20.22 4.49
C THR A 224 3.39 19.47 5.74
N ILE A 225 3.28 20.17 6.88
CA ILE A 225 2.86 19.60 8.15
C ILE A 225 1.39 19.17 8.08
N LEU A 226 0.51 20.02 7.54
CA LEU A 226 -0.91 19.71 7.37
C LEU A 226 -1.13 18.47 6.50
N ALA A 227 -0.43 18.36 5.37
CA ALA A 227 -0.52 17.18 4.50
C ALA A 227 -0.07 15.90 5.22
N ASN A 228 0.99 15.97 6.04
CA ASN A 228 1.43 14.81 6.82
C ASN A 228 0.46 14.46 7.97
N LEU A 229 -0.18 15.46 8.60
CA LEU A 229 -1.26 15.23 9.57
C LEU A 229 -2.44 14.51 8.90
N LEU A 230 -2.88 14.95 7.72
CA LEU A 230 -3.96 14.28 6.99
C LEU A 230 -3.58 12.85 6.58
N ALA A 231 -2.31 12.63 6.20
CA ALA A 231 -1.79 11.28 6.01
C ALA A 231 -1.83 10.44 7.30
N ALA A 232 -1.54 11.05 8.46
CA ALA A 232 -1.57 10.37 9.76
C ALA A 232 -3.00 9.94 10.16
N LEU A 233 -4.01 10.72 9.78
CA LEU A 233 -5.42 10.39 9.99
C LEU A 233 -5.95 9.28 9.06
N VAL A 234 -5.14 8.80 8.11
CA VAL A 234 -5.41 7.59 7.31
C VAL A 234 -4.50 6.44 7.77
N ARG A 235 -3.21 6.74 8.01
CA ARG A 235 -2.19 5.81 8.50
C ARG A 235 -1.39 6.47 9.63
N PRO A 236 -1.62 6.12 10.91
CA PRO A 236 -1.03 6.79 12.07
C PRO A 236 0.50 6.88 12.10
N VAL A 237 1.20 6.03 11.33
CA VAL A 237 2.67 6.02 11.21
C VAL A 237 3.26 7.13 10.33
N ALA A 238 2.43 7.90 9.61
CA ALA A 238 2.87 8.98 8.72
C ALA A 238 3.85 10.01 9.33
N PRO A 239 3.71 10.42 10.63
CA PRO A 239 4.59 11.40 11.25
C PRO A 239 6.07 10.98 11.33
N VAL A 240 6.36 9.68 11.27
CA VAL A 240 7.73 9.15 11.29
C VAL A 240 8.57 9.73 10.15
N ILE A 241 7.98 9.97 8.99
CA ILE A 241 8.65 10.62 7.85
C ILE A 241 9.18 12.02 8.22
N LEU A 242 8.40 12.81 8.96
CA LEU A 242 8.81 14.14 9.42
C LEU A 242 9.80 14.06 10.59
N ILE A 243 9.65 13.10 11.50
CA ILE A 243 10.60 12.86 12.61
C ILE A 243 12.00 12.60 12.08
N LEU A 244 12.09 11.84 10.99
CA LEU A 244 13.34 11.48 10.32
C LEU A 244 13.83 12.59 9.36
N THR A 245 13.04 13.64 9.17
CA THR A 245 13.44 14.84 8.43
C THR A 245 13.87 15.93 9.41
N LYS A 246 15.19 16.19 9.54
CA LYS A 246 15.74 17.15 10.53
C LYS A 246 15.01 18.49 10.60
N ARG A 247 14.62 19.03 9.44
CA ARG A 247 13.90 20.32 9.33
C ARG A 247 12.54 20.32 10.04
N TYR A 248 11.88 19.17 10.14
CA TYR A 248 10.51 19.03 10.64
C TYR A 248 10.39 18.02 11.78
N ARG A 249 11.51 17.60 12.39
CA ARG A 249 11.54 16.58 13.44
C ARG A 249 10.60 16.88 14.61
N ILE A 250 10.63 18.12 15.12
CA ILE A 250 9.76 18.53 16.23
C ILE A 250 8.28 18.49 15.82
N SER A 251 7.95 18.95 14.62
CA SER A 251 6.59 18.85 14.08
C SER A 251 6.15 17.39 13.96
N GLY A 252 7.02 16.49 13.49
CA GLY A 252 6.73 15.06 13.44
C GLY A 252 6.47 14.46 14.83
N LEU A 253 7.27 14.81 15.84
CA LEU A 253 7.06 14.35 17.22
C LEU A 253 5.74 14.86 17.81
N LEU A 254 5.41 16.14 17.59
CA LEU A 254 4.16 16.74 18.04
C LEU A 254 2.93 16.12 17.36
N LEU A 255 3.04 15.69 16.10
CA LEU A 255 1.99 14.98 15.38
C LEU A 255 1.86 13.52 15.82
N LEU A 256 2.95 12.86 16.20
CA LEU A 256 2.93 11.47 16.63
C LEU A 256 2.23 11.29 17.98
N LEU A 257 2.41 12.23 18.92
CA LEU A 257 1.82 12.15 20.26
C LEU A 257 0.28 11.96 20.25
N PRO A 258 -0.53 12.80 19.57
CA PRO A 258 -1.97 12.59 19.52
C PRO A 258 -2.37 11.30 18.79
N MET A 259 -1.57 10.82 17.83
CA MET A 259 -1.83 9.53 17.17
C MET A 259 -1.64 8.36 18.13
N LEU A 260 -0.59 8.40 18.96
CA LEU A 260 -0.35 7.39 20.01
C LEU A 260 -1.43 7.42 21.09
N LEU A 261 -1.88 8.62 21.48
CA LEU A 261 -2.98 8.79 22.42
C LEU A 261 -4.29 8.26 21.84
N PHE A 262 -4.57 8.54 20.56
CA PHE A 262 -5.75 8.03 19.86
C PHE A 262 -5.76 6.50 19.82
N THR A 263 -4.64 5.85 19.44
CA THR A 263 -4.55 4.38 19.43
C THR A 263 -4.69 3.77 20.83
N SER A 264 -4.16 4.45 21.85
CA SER A 264 -4.28 4.02 23.25
C SER A 264 -5.72 4.13 23.75
N LEU A 265 -6.41 5.22 23.39
CA LEU A 265 -7.81 5.44 23.74
C LEU A 265 -8.72 4.40 23.07
N LEU A 266 -8.52 4.12 21.78
CA LEU A 266 -9.27 3.07 21.08
C LEU A 266 -9.13 1.71 21.79
N SER A 267 -7.90 1.35 22.15
CA SER A 267 -7.60 0.10 22.88
C SER A 267 -8.29 0.03 24.25
N SER A 268 -8.56 1.18 24.88
CA SER A 268 -9.24 1.25 26.17
C SER A 268 -10.76 1.17 26.08
N ILE A 269 -11.36 1.49 24.92
CA ILE A 269 -12.80 1.41 24.67
C ILE A 269 -13.18 -0.03 24.36
N ASP A 270 -12.51 -0.61 23.37
CA ASP A 270 -12.60 -2.02 23.04
C ASP A 270 -11.25 -2.49 22.52
N ALA A 271 -10.64 -3.41 23.27
CA ALA A 271 -9.38 -3.97 22.88
C ALA A 271 -9.54 -4.92 21.69
N SER A 272 -10.73 -5.44 21.36
CA SER A 272 -10.90 -6.55 20.42
C SER A 272 -10.31 -6.28 19.03
N GLY A 273 -10.56 -5.10 18.42
CA GLY A 273 -10.01 -4.75 17.11
C GLY A 273 -8.50 -4.57 17.11
N MET A 274 -7.99 -3.76 18.04
CA MET A 274 -6.54 -3.51 18.15
C MET A 274 -5.77 -4.76 18.62
N THR A 275 -6.40 -5.58 19.46
CA THR A 275 -5.84 -6.83 19.99
C THR A 275 -5.85 -7.90 18.91
N ALA A 276 -6.94 -8.08 18.15
CA ALA A 276 -6.97 -8.99 17.01
C ALA A 276 -5.92 -8.61 15.96
N TYR A 277 -5.86 -7.32 15.59
CA TYR A 277 -4.83 -6.79 14.68
C TYR A 277 -3.40 -7.06 15.19
N ASN A 278 -3.15 -6.85 16.50
CA ASN A 278 -1.82 -7.02 17.08
C ASN A 278 -1.46 -8.46 17.45
N GLN A 279 -2.41 -9.35 17.73
CA GLN A 279 -2.14 -10.71 18.24
C GLN A 279 -2.35 -11.82 17.20
N SER A 280 -3.18 -11.61 16.18
CA SER A 280 -3.61 -12.70 15.29
C SER A 280 -3.29 -12.49 13.80
N TRP A 281 -3.05 -11.25 13.36
CA TRP A 281 -2.81 -10.98 11.95
C TRP A 281 -1.31 -11.00 11.64
N TYR A 282 -0.94 -11.99 10.82
CA TYR A 282 0.39 -12.20 10.28
C TYR A 282 0.24 -12.61 8.82
N PHE A 283 0.97 -11.94 7.94
CA PHE A 283 0.93 -12.28 6.53
C PHE A 283 2.16 -11.80 5.79
N ASN A 284 2.78 -12.69 5.03
CA ASN A 284 3.74 -12.36 3.99
C ASN A 284 4.91 -11.45 4.42
N ASN A 285 5.45 -11.62 5.64
CA ASN A 285 6.64 -10.88 6.05
C ASN A 285 7.77 -11.83 6.54
N PRO A 286 8.74 -12.13 5.66
CA PRO A 286 9.86 -13.02 5.98
C PRO A 286 10.70 -12.59 7.17
N LEU A 287 10.85 -11.29 7.44
CA LEU A 287 11.62 -10.81 8.59
C LEU A 287 10.91 -11.15 9.89
N HIS A 288 9.60 -10.97 9.92
CA HIS A 288 8.78 -11.36 11.05
C HIS A 288 8.77 -12.89 11.21
N ASP A 289 8.60 -13.64 10.11
CA ASP A 289 8.59 -15.11 10.10
C ASP A 289 9.92 -15.69 10.61
N LEU A 290 11.06 -15.17 10.15
CA LEU A 290 12.39 -15.57 10.61
C LEU A 290 12.59 -15.29 12.09
N LEU A 291 12.19 -14.10 12.57
CA LEU A 291 12.33 -13.76 13.98
C LEU A 291 11.41 -14.60 14.86
N ARG A 292 10.22 -14.93 14.37
CA ARG A 292 9.31 -15.89 15.02
C ARG A 292 10.02 -17.24 15.17
N GLU A 293 10.58 -17.80 14.10
CA GLU A 293 11.26 -19.10 14.16
C GLU A 293 12.46 -19.11 15.11
N LEU A 294 13.31 -18.08 15.06
CA LEU A 294 14.47 -17.96 15.95
C LEU A 294 14.07 -17.89 17.42
N LEU A 295 13.01 -17.15 17.75
CA LEU A 295 12.54 -17.00 19.13
C LEU A 295 11.74 -18.22 19.61
N MET A 296 10.98 -18.88 18.74
CA MET A 296 10.24 -20.11 19.05
C MET A 296 11.16 -21.30 19.29
N SER A 297 12.32 -21.38 18.62
CA SER A 297 13.32 -22.42 18.88
C SER A 297 13.84 -22.43 20.34
N SER A 298 13.58 -21.36 21.09
CA SER A 298 14.02 -21.18 22.48
C SER A 298 12.93 -21.43 23.54
N TYR A 299 11.65 -21.60 23.17
CA TYR A 299 10.53 -21.77 24.13
C TYR A 299 9.47 -22.75 23.59
N ASN A 300 9.22 -23.84 24.32
CA ASN A 300 8.36 -24.95 23.91
C ASN A 300 6.86 -24.75 24.17
N ASP A 301 6.43 -23.61 24.70
CA ASP A 301 5.07 -23.44 25.22
C ASP A 301 4.22 -22.48 24.37
N ILE A 302 3.13 -23.01 23.80
CA ILE A 302 2.23 -22.30 22.86
C ILE A 302 1.43 -21.20 23.58
N ASP A 303 1.08 -21.40 24.86
CA ASP A 303 0.28 -20.42 25.62
C ASP A 303 1.07 -19.16 26.00
N HIS A 304 2.40 -19.25 26.11
CA HIS A 304 3.27 -18.08 26.29
C HIS A 304 3.42 -17.22 25.02
N TRP A 305 3.08 -17.78 23.86
CA TRP A 305 3.26 -17.12 22.56
C TRP A 305 2.30 -15.95 22.34
N PHE A 306 1.04 -16.09 22.77
CA PHE A 306 0.05 -15.01 22.72
C PHE A 306 0.43 -13.79 23.59
N GLY A 307 1.24 -13.99 24.64
CA GLY A 307 1.80 -12.91 25.46
C GLY A 307 3.07 -12.27 24.87
N PHE A 308 3.86 -13.03 24.10
CA PHE A 308 5.14 -12.57 23.53
C PHE A 308 5.00 -11.89 22.17
N THR A 309 3.95 -12.16 21.40
CA THR A 309 3.75 -11.59 20.06
C THR A 309 3.75 -10.04 20.05
N PRO A 310 3.11 -9.31 20.97
CA PRO A 310 3.22 -7.85 21.04
C PRO A 310 4.64 -7.36 21.40
N PHE A 311 5.34 -8.08 22.27
CA PHE A 311 6.70 -7.75 22.69
C PHE A 311 7.71 -7.93 21.53
N ILE A 312 7.61 -9.02 20.77
CA ILE A 312 8.43 -9.26 19.58
C ILE A 312 8.16 -8.18 18.53
N LYS A 313 6.87 -7.84 18.28
CA LYS A 313 6.49 -6.74 17.37
C LYS A 313 7.14 -5.42 17.78
N GLN A 314 7.13 -5.08 19.07
CA GLN A 314 7.75 -3.86 19.59
C GLN A 314 9.28 -3.93 19.52
N CYS A 315 9.91 -5.06 19.83
CA CYS A 315 11.35 -5.25 19.68
C CYS A 315 11.80 -5.13 18.23
N VAL A 316 11.08 -5.74 17.28
CA VAL A 316 11.34 -5.58 15.84
C VAL A 316 11.25 -4.13 15.45
N LEU A 317 10.15 -3.46 15.78
CA LEU A 317 9.95 -2.06 15.44
C LEU A 317 11.05 -1.17 16.05
N ILE A 318 11.39 -1.34 17.32
CA ILE A 318 12.39 -0.53 18.04
C ILE A 318 13.80 -0.82 17.53
N ILE A 319 14.22 -2.08 17.44
CA ILE A 319 15.54 -2.48 16.93
C ILE A 319 15.70 -1.98 15.50
N SER A 320 14.66 -2.18 14.68
CA SER A 320 14.68 -1.75 13.30
C SER A 320 14.78 -0.20 13.27
N LEU A 321 14.01 0.54 14.07
CA LEU A 321 14.02 2.02 14.08
C LEU A 321 15.37 2.56 14.54
N VAL A 322 16.00 1.90 15.51
CA VAL A 322 17.34 2.18 16.01
C VAL A 322 18.37 1.89 14.92
N CYS A 323 18.38 0.69 14.33
CA CYS A 323 19.26 0.32 13.22
C CYS A 323 19.12 1.29 12.03
N PHE A 324 17.89 1.67 11.68
CA PHE A 324 17.63 2.65 10.63
C PHE A 324 18.19 4.04 10.99
N ALA A 325 17.96 4.50 12.23
CA ALA A 325 18.48 5.78 12.69
C ALA A 325 20.02 5.84 12.72
N PHE A 326 20.69 4.71 12.98
CA PHE A 326 22.16 4.59 13.02
C PHE A 326 22.80 4.39 11.63
N LEU A 327 22.17 3.61 10.74
CA LEU A 327 22.70 3.31 9.41
C LEU A 327 22.41 4.41 8.39
N TYR A 328 21.41 5.26 8.65
CA TYR A 328 20.95 6.26 7.71
C TYR A 328 21.62 7.63 7.97
N ASP A 329 22.48 8.06 7.04
CA ASP A 329 23.06 9.40 7.08
C ASP A 329 22.05 10.47 6.61
N PHE A 330 21.21 10.92 7.54
CA PHE A 330 20.24 12.00 7.32
C PHE A 330 20.87 13.34 6.91
N LYS A 331 22.20 13.50 6.89
CA LYS A 331 22.84 14.77 6.50
C LYS A 331 22.93 14.97 4.98
N LYS A 332 22.84 13.91 4.17
CA LYS A 332 23.14 13.99 2.72
C LYS A 332 21.97 13.67 1.80
N GLU A 333 20.88 13.13 2.31
CA GLU A 333 19.84 12.56 1.48
C GLU A 333 18.60 13.46 1.30
N SER A 334 18.06 13.47 0.08
CA SER A 334 16.87 14.24 -0.30
C SER A 334 15.59 13.77 0.41
N PHE A 335 14.58 14.63 0.57
CA PHE A 335 13.32 14.27 1.24
C PHE A 335 12.57 13.09 0.58
N SER A 336 12.66 12.91 -0.73
CA SER A 336 12.09 11.73 -1.41
C SER A 336 12.80 10.43 -1.04
N TYR A 337 14.09 10.47 -0.71
CA TYR A 337 14.83 9.32 -0.18
C TYR A 337 14.37 9.01 1.25
N THR A 338 14.14 10.02 2.09
CA THR A 338 13.56 9.85 3.43
C THR A 338 12.18 9.20 3.37
N ILE A 339 11.29 9.69 2.51
CA ILE A 339 9.96 9.08 2.35
C ILE A 339 10.08 7.62 1.93
N LEU A 340 10.85 7.33 0.87
CA LEU A 340 11.01 5.98 0.34
C LEU A 340 11.49 5.01 1.40
N TRP A 341 12.63 5.30 2.02
CA TRP A 341 13.26 4.35 2.93
C TRP A 341 12.57 4.27 4.28
N THR A 342 11.98 5.36 4.77
CA THR A 342 11.10 5.27 5.96
C THR A 342 9.91 4.37 5.66
N SER A 343 9.33 4.44 4.46
CA SER A 343 8.21 3.58 4.07
C SER A 343 8.64 2.12 3.95
N VAL A 344 9.74 1.82 3.24
CA VAL A 344 10.32 0.46 3.16
C VAL A 344 10.56 -0.10 4.56
N PHE A 345 11.14 0.73 5.42
CA PHE A 345 11.47 0.38 6.78
C PHE A 345 10.24 0.04 7.63
N LEU A 346 9.20 0.88 7.60
CA LEU A 346 7.95 0.65 8.32
C LEU A 346 7.24 -0.62 7.83
N LEU A 347 7.28 -0.88 6.51
CA LEU A 347 6.72 -2.09 5.91
C LEU A 347 7.51 -3.34 6.31
N ALA A 348 8.83 -3.29 6.26
CA ALA A 348 9.70 -4.39 6.71
C ALA A 348 9.49 -4.73 8.20
N SER A 349 9.17 -3.72 9.02
CA SER A 349 8.90 -3.87 10.45
C SER A 349 7.46 -4.28 10.78
N SER A 350 6.56 -4.33 9.79
CA SER A 350 5.16 -4.72 10.00
C SER A 350 5.02 -6.24 10.16
N THR A 351 3.92 -6.74 10.74
CA THR A 351 3.70 -8.20 10.81
C THR A 351 2.95 -8.76 9.62
N THR A 352 2.41 -7.86 8.82
CA THR A 352 1.47 -8.13 7.74
C THR A 352 1.90 -7.26 6.59
N LEU A 353 2.22 -7.86 5.44
CA LEU A 353 2.65 -7.14 4.27
C LEU A 353 1.78 -7.51 3.08
N HIS A 354 0.64 -6.83 2.96
CA HIS A 354 -0.22 -6.97 1.80
C HIS A 354 0.28 -6.17 0.60
N PRO A 355 -0.05 -6.57 -0.64
CA PRO A 355 0.35 -5.86 -1.86
C PRO A 355 0.02 -4.37 -1.84
N TRP A 356 -1.19 -3.99 -1.43
CA TRP A 356 -1.62 -2.58 -1.38
C TRP A 356 -0.82 -1.71 -0.41
N TYR A 357 -0.07 -2.28 0.54
CA TYR A 357 0.81 -1.51 1.40
C TYR A 357 2.00 -0.91 0.65
N LEU A 358 2.37 -1.47 -0.50
CA LEU A 358 3.50 -1.01 -1.32
C LEU A 358 3.13 0.15 -2.26
N LEU A 359 1.85 0.57 -2.34
CA LEU A 359 1.43 1.67 -3.21
C LEU A 359 2.21 2.96 -2.94
N ILE A 360 2.58 3.23 -1.67
CA ILE A 360 3.41 4.38 -1.30
C ILE A 360 4.81 4.32 -1.89
N LEU A 361 5.35 3.13 -2.13
CA LEU A 361 6.71 2.98 -2.65
C LEU A 361 6.80 3.36 -4.12
N ILE A 362 5.75 3.12 -4.92
CA ILE A 362 5.76 3.28 -6.38
C ILE A 362 6.23 4.68 -6.83
N PRO A 363 5.61 5.81 -6.41
CA PRO A 363 6.02 7.12 -6.88
C PRO A 363 7.45 7.46 -6.44
N PHE A 364 7.83 7.12 -5.21
CA PHE A 364 9.15 7.48 -4.67
C PHE A 364 10.28 6.57 -5.17
N ALA A 365 10.02 5.29 -5.41
CA ALA A 365 10.94 4.38 -6.08
C ALA A 365 11.19 4.84 -7.52
N ALA A 366 10.15 5.26 -8.23
CA ALA A 366 10.30 5.84 -9.57
C ALA A 366 11.08 7.17 -9.56
N ILE A 367 10.80 8.09 -8.62
CA ILE A 367 11.54 9.36 -8.45
C ILE A 367 13.02 9.11 -8.19
N ARG A 368 13.34 8.09 -7.39
CA ARG A 368 14.73 7.73 -7.02
C ARG A 368 15.37 6.73 -8.00
N GLU A 369 14.65 6.31 -9.03
CA GLU A 369 15.09 5.30 -10.00
C GLU A 369 15.58 4.01 -9.32
N ASN A 370 14.91 3.65 -8.24
CA ASN A 370 15.17 2.43 -7.51
C ASN A 370 14.44 1.27 -8.17
N ASP A 371 15.06 0.74 -9.24
CA ASP A 371 14.54 -0.38 -10.02
C ASP A 371 14.24 -1.61 -9.12
N ALA A 372 15.03 -1.85 -8.07
CA ALA A 372 14.82 -2.97 -7.17
C ALA A 372 13.47 -2.84 -6.43
N ILE A 373 13.20 -1.69 -5.83
CA ILE A 373 11.93 -1.46 -5.12
C ILE A 373 10.74 -1.48 -6.09
N LEU A 374 10.89 -0.96 -7.32
CA LEU A 374 9.83 -1.10 -8.33
C LEU A 374 9.57 -2.57 -8.67
N VAL A 375 10.62 -3.39 -8.78
CA VAL A 375 10.46 -4.84 -8.99
C VAL A 375 9.73 -5.50 -7.83
N LEU A 376 10.04 -5.13 -6.58
CA LEU A 376 9.30 -5.59 -5.41
C LEU A 376 7.80 -5.22 -5.48
N CYS A 377 7.46 -4.02 -5.94
CA CYS A 377 6.07 -3.61 -6.14
C CYS A 377 5.33 -4.44 -7.21
N TYR A 378 6.03 -5.11 -8.12
CA TYR A 378 5.40 -6.09 -9.01
C TYR A 378 5.34 -7.48 -8.36
N SER A 379 6.46 -7.95 -7.82
CA SER A 379 6.58 -9.33 -7.37
C SER A 379 5.79 -9.62 -6.10
N ILE A 380 5.45 -8.60 -5.29
CA ILE A 380 4.57 -8.78 -4.11
C ILE A 380 3.19 -9.35 -4.48
N PHE A 381 2.76 -9.24 -5.74
CA PHE A 381 1.47 -9.77 -6.19
C PHE A 381 1.40 -11.30 -6.11
N PHE A 382 2.55 -11.99 -6.05
CA PHE A 382 2.59 -13.44 -5.84
C PHE A 382 2.02 -13.85 -4.48
N SER A 383 1.96 -12.97 -3.47
CA SER A 383 1.25 -13.25 -2.21
C SER A 383 -0.23 -13.58 -2.39
N TYR A 384 -0.86 -13.24 -3.52
CA TYR A 384 -2.24 -13.67 -3.80
C TYR A 384 -2.39 -15.16 -4.07
N PHE A 385 -1.29 -15.93 -4.18
CA PHE A 385 -1.36 -17.40 -4.10
C PHE A 385 -2.04 -17.89 -2.82
N VAL A 386 -2.03 -17.11 -1.72
CA VAL A 386 -2.78 -17.40 -0.49
C VAL A 386 -4.28 -17.63 -0.75
N LEU A 387 -4.85 -16.97 -1.77
CA LEU A 387 -6.27 -17.06 -2.06
C LEU A 387 -6.67 -18.46 -2.56
N ILE A 388 -5.74 -19.22 -3.13
CA ILE A 388 -5.99 -20.59 -3.60
C ILE A 388 -6.31 -21.48 -2.40
N ASP A 389 -5.45 -21.47 -1.38
CA ASP A 389 -5.66 -22.22 -0.14
C ASP A 389 -6.87 -21.71 0.65
N TYR A 390 -7.05 -20.39 0.69
CA TYR A 390 -8.20 -19.79 1.37
C TYR A 390 -9.52 -20.27 0.76
N PHE A 391 -9.67 -20.26 -0.56
CA PHE A 391 -10.89 -20.74 -1.22
C PHE A 391 -11.03 -22.25 -1.23
N ALA A 392 -9.92 -23.00 -1.10
CA ALA A 392 -9.95 -24.45 -0.90
C ALA A 392 -10.37 -24.85 0.54
N GLY A 393 -10.42 -23.89 1.48
CA GLY A 393 -10.73 -24.14 2.88
C GLY A 393 -9.52 -24.60 3.72
N ASN A 394 -8.31 -24.48 3.19
CA ASN A 394 -7.07 -24.84 3.88
C ASN A 394 -6.60 -23.75 4.86
N GLY A 395 -7.24 -22.57 4.85
CA GLY A 395 -6.92 -21.44 5.71
C GLY A 395 -6.08 -20.37 5.02
N TRP A 396 -5.54 -19.45 5.81
CA TRP A 396 -4.75 -18.31 5.33
C TRP A 396 -3.25 -18.58 5.54
N SER A 397 -2.64 -19.31 4.61
CA SER A 397 -1.21 -19.68 4.66
C SER A 397 -0.54 -19.47 3.31
N LEU A 398 0.71 -19.03 3.35
CA LEU A 398 1.56 -18.91 2.15
C LEU A 398 2.63 -19.99 2.15
N ASP A 399 2.77 -20.65 1.01
CA ASP A 399 3.86 -21.59 0.80
C ASP A 399 5.22 -20.89 0.71
N TRP A 400 6.25 -21.58 1.19
CA TRP A 400 7.62 -21.05 1.23
C TRP A 400 8.16 -20.64 -0.16
N TRP A 401 7.73 -21.31 -1.23
CA TRP A 401 8.20 -21.06 -2.59
C TRP A 401 7.68 -19.72 -3.14
N VAL A 402 6.56 -19.20 -2.62
CA VAL A 402 6.01 -17.90 -3.01
C VAL A 402 7.02 -16.79 -2.69
N TYR A 403 7.66 -16.84 -1.52
CA TYR A 403 8.70 -15.89 -1.13
C TYR A 403 9.88 -15.84 -2.10
N LEU A 404 10.20 -16.95 -2.80
CA LEU A 404 11.22 -16.92 -3.85
C LEU A 404 10.80 -16.02 -5.00
N PHE A 405 9.56 -16.12 -5.48
CA PHE A 405 9.06 -15.29 -6.57
C PHE A 405 8.93 -13.82 -6.16
N GLU A 406 8.62 -13.54 -4.89
CA GLU A 406 8.53 -12.19 -4.37
C GLU A 406 9.90 -11.52 -4.23
N TYR A 407 10.82 -12.15 -3.50
CA TYR A 407 12.03 -11.49 -3.03
C TYR A 407 13.25 -11.76 -3.91
N LEU A 408 13.32 -12.89 -4.64
CA LEU A 408 14.47 -13.18 -5.49
C LEU A 408 14.66 -12.15 -6.62
N PRO A 409 13.61 -11.72 -7.37
CA PRO A 409 13.77 -10.69 -8.40
C PRO A 409 14.24 -9.35 -7.81
N PHE A 410 13.70 -8.97 -6.66
CA PHE A 410 14.11 -7.78 -5.92
C PHE A 410 15.59 -7.84 -5.53
N LEU A 411 16.02 -8.94 -4.88
CA LEU A 411 17.39 -9.15 -4.44
C LEU A 411 18.37 -9.21 -5.61
N ALA A 412 18.00 -9.88 -6.71
CA ALA A 412 18.82 -9.96 -7.91
C ALA A 412 19.11 -8.57 -8.50
N VAL A 413 18.09 -7.73 -8.63
CA VAL A 413 18.25 -6.35 -9.13
C VAL A 413 19.05 -5.50 -8.15
N LEU A 414 18.81 -5.65 -6.84
CA LEU A 414 19.53 -4.92 -5.81
C LEU A 414 21.05 -5.23 -5.83
N ILE A 415 21.40 -6.53 -5.87
CA ILE A 415 22.79 -7.00 -5.92
C ILE A 415 23.46 -6.54 -7.21
N PHE A 416 22.80 -6.74 -8.36
CA PHE A 416 23.32 -6.35 -9.66
C PHE A 416 23.65 -4.84 -9.72
N LYS A 417 22.74 -3.99 -9.24
CA LYS A 417 22.96 -2.54 -9.15
C LYS A 417 24.06 -2.16 -8.16
N GLY A 418 24.16 -2.89 -7.05
CA GLY A 418 25.25 -2.72 -6.07
C GLY A 418 26.62 -2.97 -6.67
N ILE A 419 26.77 -4.06 -7.44
CA ILE A 419 28.01 -4.41 -8.14
C ILE A 419 28.36 -3.36 -9.21
N GLN A 420 27.38 -2.91 -10.00
CA GLN A 420 27.60 -1.87 -11.01
C GLN A 420 28.11 -0.56 -10.40
N ARG A 421 27.54 -0.12 -9.27
CA ARG A 421 27.98 1.11 -8.58
C ARG A 421 29.42 1.02 -8.09
N LYS A 422 29.81 -0.09 -7.46
CA LYS A 422 31.18 -0.32 -7.00
C LYS A 422 32.18 -0.31 -8.17
N THR A 423 31.82 -0.94 -9.28
CA THR A 423 32.67 -1.02 -10.49
C THR A 423 32.89 0.36 -11.14
N ILE A 424 31.87 1.22 -11.12
CA ILE A 424 31.99 2.59 -11.63
C ILE A 424 32.87 3.43 -10.70
N GLN A 425 32.68 3.29 -9.38
CA GLN A 425 33.48 4.02 -8.39
C GLN A 425 34.96 3.63 -8.43
N SER A 426 35.29 2.34 -8.57
CA SER A 426 36.69 1.91 -8.70
C SER A 426 37.36 2.51 -9.94
N LYS A 427 36.67 2.49 -11.10
CA LYS A 427 37.16 3.11 -12.34
C LYS A 427 37.35 4.63 -12.27
N LEU A 428 36.65 5.32 -11.36
CA LEU A 428 36.80 6.76 -11.13
C LEU A 428 37.90 7.10 -10.11
N ILE A 429 38.38 6.11 -9.36
CA ILE A 429 39.48 6.27 -8.40
C ILE A 429 40.82 5.90 -9.08
N ASP A 430 40.78 4.99 -10.06
CA ASP A 430 41.94 4.55 -10.84
C ASP A 430 42.30 5.48 -12.03
N ASN A 431 41.46 6.49 -12.32
CA ASN A 431 41.73 7.58 -13.28
C ASN A 431 41.78 8.91 -12.53
#